data_AF-A0A1G4RKP2-F1
#
_entry.id   AF-A0A1G4RKP2-F1
#
_cell.length_a   1.000
_cell.length_b   1.000
_cell.length_c   1.000
_cell.angle_alpha   90.00
_cell.angle_beta   90.00
_cell.angle_gamma   90.00
#
_symmetry.space_group_name_H-M   'P 1'
#
loop_
_entity.id
_entity.type
_entity.pdbx_description
1 polymer ?
#
loop_
_entity_poly.entity_id
_entity_poly.type
_entity_poly.pdbx_seq_one_letter_code
_entity_poly.pdbx_strand_id
1 'polypeptide(L)'
;MSKAPVWSIERLTAMETAQLKQLLANAQARGADALAAQCEEVLATRGPVKKPAGTSSTSSPGKRAARDYVSVFHFVCENDRGVSTDGEGFFWTGSWVVPEDEVIKSMNAGGKLALHGSRADRSYRQGKILDYRKSDGDSAKKRNIGFEFLVAADDVPLAWPGGGTGEKGYTWASHAQSK
;
A
#
# COMPACT_ATOMS: atom_id res chain seq x y z
N MET A 1 17.18 -2.17 -22.34
CA MET A 1 16.30 -3.35 -22.14
C MET A 1 16.40 -3.75 -20.67
N SER A 2 15.64 -3.10 -19.80
CA SER A 2 15.68 -3.39 -18.37
C SER A 2 14.75 -4.58 -18.10
N LYS A 3 15.33 -5.71 -17.70
CA LYS A 3 14.59 -6.92 -17.31
C LYS A 3 13.62 -6.56 -16.18
N ALA A 4 12.34 -6.86 -16.38
CA ALA A 4 11.31 -6.73 -15.36
C ALA A 4 11.69 -7.58 -14.12
N PRO A 5 11.53 -7.06 -12.89
CA PRO A 5 11.60 -7.85 -11.67
C PRO A 5 10.45 -8.85 -11.68
N VAL A 6 10.80 -10.08 -12.01
CA VAL A 6 9.97 -11.27 -11.85
C VAL A 6 9.55 -11.34 -10.37
N TRP A 7 8.26 -11.53 -10.11
CA TRP A 7 7.78 -12.02 -8.83
C TRP A 7 8.52 -13.33 -8.53
N SER A 8 9.56 -13.29 -7.69
CA SER A 8 10.27 -14.50 -7.34
C SER A 8 9.51 -15.22 -6.23
N ILE A 9 9.33 -16.53 -6.39
CA ILE A 9 8.80 -17.42 -5.35
C ILE A 9 9.53 -17.20 -4.02
N GLU A 10 10.82 -16.84 -4.06
CA GLU A 10 11.64 -16.43 -2.90
C GLU A 10 11.06 -15.24 -2.12
N ARG A 11 10.51 -14.24 -2.82
CA ARG A 11 9.91 -13.05 -2.17
C ARG A 11 8.57 -13.37 -1.53
N LEU A 12 7.77 -14.21 -2.17
CA LEU A 12 6.52 -14.69 -1.58
C LEU A 12 6.80 -15.60 -0.37
N THR A 13 7.84 -16.45 -0.45
CA THR A 13 8.24 -17.31 0.69
C THR A 13 8.79 -16.51 1.87
N ALA A 14 9.32 -15.30 1.67
CA ALA A 14 9.74 -14.42 2.76
C ALA A 14 8.58 -13.70 3.48
N MET A 15 7.38 -13.60 2.88
CA MET A 15 6.24 -12.90 3.50
C MET A 15 5.59 -13.72 4.61
N GLU A 16 5.05 -13.05 5.64
CA GLU A 16 4.28 -13.73 6.69
C GLU A 16 3.02 -14.39 6.13
N THR A 17 2.63 -15.53 6.71
CA THR A 17 1.46 -16.29 6.25
C THR A 17 0.15 -15.48 6.32
N ALA A 18 0.02 -14.56 7.28
CA ALA A 18 -1.15 -13.68 7.36
C ALA A 18 -1.21 -12.71 6.17
N GLN A 19 -0.07 -12.07 5.85
CA GLN A 19 0.05 -11.16 4.70
C GLN A 19 -0.13 -11.90 3.37
N LEU A 20 0.44 -13.10 3.25
CA LEU A 20 0.30 -13.91 2.03
C LEU A 20 -1.16 -14.36 1.79
N LYS A 21 -1.91 -14.68 2.86
CA LYS A 21 -3.36 -15.00 2.76
C LYS A 21 -4.19 -13.76 2.40
N GLN A 22 -3.84 -12.60 2.95
CA GLN A 22 -4.49 -11.34 2.61
C GLN A 22 -4.22 -10.97 1.13
N LEU A 23 -2.97 -11.12 0.68
CA LEU A 23 -2.58 -10.90 -0.72
C LEU A 23 -3.33 -11.84 -1.67
N LEU A 24 -3.45 -13.13 -1.31
CA LEU A 24 -4.24 -14.10 -2.07
C LEU A 24 -5.71 -13.67 -2.17
N ALA A 25 -6.35 -13.34 -1.05
CA ALA A 25 -7.75 -12.93 -1.04
C ALA A 25 -7.99 -11.67 -1.88
N ASN A 26 -7.05 -10.72 -1.83
CA ASN A 26 -7.09 -9.50 -2.64
C ASN A 26 -6.87 -9.78 -4.14
N ALA A 27 -5.96 -10.71 -4.48
CA ALA A 27 -5.71 -11.12 -5.85
C ALA A 27 -6.94 -11.82 -6.45
N GLN A 28 -7.56 -12.75 -5.71
CA GLN A 28 -8.78 -13.47 -6.10
C GLN A 28 -9.98 -12.52 -6.26
N ALA A 29 -10.19 -11.61 -5.30
CA ALA A 29 -11.27 -10.62 -5.38
C ALA A 29 -11.14 -9.65 -6.57
N ARG A 30 -9.98 -9.62 -7.23
CA ARG A 30 -9.64 -8.66 -8.28
C ARG A 30 -9.25 -9.32 -9.60
N GLY A 31 -9.39 -10.64 -9.73
CA GLY A 31 -9.09 -11.38 -10.97
C GLY A 31 -7.62 -11.39 -11.35
N ALA A 32 -6.71 -11.25 -10.39
CA ALA A 32 -5.27 -11.34 -10.62
C ALA A 32 -4.81 -12.80 -10.53
N ASP A 33 -5.23 -13.62 -11.50
CA ASP A 33 -5.11 -15.08 -11.45
C ASP A 33 -3.66 -15.58 -11.35
N ALA A 34 -2.73 -14.90 -12.04
CA ALA A 34 -1.30 -15.24 -12.00
C ALA A 34 -0.67 -15.00 -10.63
N LEU A 35 -1.09 -13.94 -9.92
CA LEU A 35 -0.62 -13.63 -8.56
C LEU A 35 -1.29 -14.54 -7.53
N ALA A 36 -2.57 -14.84 -7.72
CA ALA A 36 -3.30 -15.80 -6.88
C ALA A 36 -2.65 -17.19 -6.94
N ALA A 37 -2.32 -17.67 -8.14
CA ALA A 37 -1.67 -18.97 -8.34
C ALA A 37 -0.31 -19.05 -7.60
N GLN A 38 0.52 -18.01 -7.71
CA GLN A 38 1.81 -17.96 -7.01
C GLN A 38 1.65 -17.90 -5.48
N CYS A 39 0.64 -17.17 -4.98
CA CYS A 39 0.35 -17.14 -3.55
C CYS A 39 -0.16 -18.49 -3.02
N GLU A 40 -1.00 -19.18 -3.81
CA GLU A 40 -1.49 -20.53 -3.48
C GLU A 40 -0.36 -21.56 -3.45
N GLU A 41 0.57 -21.52 -4.41
CA GLU A 41 1.74 -22.40 -4.45
C GLU A 41 2.62 -22.23 -3.19
N VAL A 42 2.87 -20.99 -2.79
CA VAL A 42 3.66 -20.68 -1.58
C VAL A 42 2.88 -21.03 -0.30
N LEU A 43 1.56 -20.92 -0.29
CA LEU A 43 0.75 -21.37 0.86
C LEU A 43 0.68 -22.89 0.97
N ALA A 44 0.62 -23.60 -0.17
CA ALA A 44 0.59 -25.06 -0.21
C ALA A 44 1.88 -25.70 0.34
N THR A 45 3.03 -25.05 0.13
CA THR A 45 4.33 -25.52 0.65
C THR A 45 4.50 -25.31 2.16
N ARG A 46 3.68 -24.46 2.80
CA ARG A 46 3.88 -24.05 4.21
C ARG A 46 3.24 -24.95 5.26
N GLY A 47 2.30 -25.83 4.90
CA GLY A 47 1.60 -26.71 5.86
C GLY A 47 0.87 -25.97 7.00
N PRO A 48 0.01 -26.65 7.76
CA PRO A 48 -0.84 -25.98 8.75
C PRO A 48 -0.08 -25.75 10.08
N VAL A 49 0.39 -24.53 10.31
CA VAL A 49 0.87 -24.10 11.65
C VAL A 49 -0.26 -23.40 12.41
N LYS A 50 -0.61 -23.94 13.58
CA LYS A 50 -1.61 -23.44 14.53
C LYS A 50 -1.26 -22.02 15.02
N LYS A 51 -2.26 -21.12 15.00
CA LYS A 51 -2.23 -19.77 15.60
C LYS A 51 -2.07 -19.82 17.13
N PRO A 52 -1.46 -18.79 17.74
CA PRO A 52 -1.97 -18.20 18.97
C PRO A 52 -2.79 -16.93 18.67
N ALA A 53 -3.82 -16.75 19.48
CA ALA A 53 -4.68 -15.57 19.53
C ALA A 53 -4.01 -14.41 20.29
N GLY A 54 -4.38 -13.17 19.97
CA GLY A 54 -4.06 -11.99 20.79
C GLY A 54 -4.76 -10.76 20.22
N THR A 55 -5.98 -10.46 20.66
CA THR A 55 -6.33 -9.47 21.70
C THR A 55 -6.57 -8.07 21.12
N SER A 56 -7.86 -7.80 20.99
CA SER A 56 -8.50 -6.49 20.84
C SER A 56 -8.16 -5.55 22.00
N SER A 57 -7.87 -4.28 21.69
CA SER A 57 -7.98 -3.19 22.65
C SER A 57 -8.62 -1.96 22.02
N THR A 58 -9.85 -1.75 22.47
CA THR A 58 -10.72 -0.60 22.29
C THR A 58 -10.13 0.64 22.96
N SER A 59 -10.13 1.79 22.28
CA SER A 59 -10.33 3.07 22.96
C SER A 59 -10.91 4.12 22.01
N SER A 60 -12.05 4.68 22.42
CA SER A 60 -12.95 5.56 21.68
C SER A 60 -12.61 7.06 21.89
N PRO A 61 -13.41 8.05 21.42
CA PRO A 61 -13.06 8.87 20.26
C PRO A 61 -12.97 10.38 20.56
N GLY A 62 -12.01 11.06 19.92
CA GLY A 62 -11.89 12.53 19.94
C GLY A 62 -12.40 13.16 18.63
N LYS A 63 -13.49 13.93 18.72
CA LYS A 63 -14.17 14.69 17.65
C LYS A 63 -13.23 15.42 16.67
N ARG A 64 -13.31 15.07 15.38
CA ARG A 64 -13.17 16.01 14.24
C ARG A 64 -14.21 15.66 13.18
N ALA A 65 -14.88 16.67 12.64
CA ALA A 65 -15.98 16.52 11.71
C ALA A 65 -15.55 15.83 10.39
N ALA A 66 -16.22 14.72 10.07
CA ALA A 66 -16.46 14.08 8.76
C ALA A 66 -15.38 14.24 7.65
N ARG A 67 -14.12 13.91 7.95
CA ARG A 67 -13.14 13.44 6.97
C ARG A 67 -12.82 12.00 7.34
N ASP A 68 -13.35 11.06 6.60
CA ASP A 68 -13.40 9.66 7.07
C ASP A 68 -12.11 8.91 6.75
N TYR A 69 -11.48 9.21 5.61
CA TYR A 69 -10.25 8.54 5.18
C TYR A 69 -9.42 9.36 4.17
N VAL A 70 -8.15 9.00 4.05
CA VAL A 70 -7.28 9.46 2.96
C VAL A 70 -7.66 8.74 1.66
N SER A 71 -8.22 9.46 0.69
CA SER A 71 -8.56 8.91 -0.63
C SER A 71 -7.36 8.76 -1.56
N VAL A 72 -6.39 9.68 -1.46
CA VAL A 72 -5.15 9.62 -2.25
C VAL A 72 -3.97 10.03 -1.40
N PHE A 73 -2.96 9.16 -1.32
CA PHE A 73 -1.65 9.49 -0.78
C PHE A 73 -0.78 10.10 -1.89
N HIS A 74 -0.23 11.29 -1.65
CA HIS A 74 0.71 11.94 -2.57
C HIS A 74 2.09 12.01 -1.91
N PHE A 75 3.11 11.51 -2.59
CA PHE A 75 4.47 11.50 -2.09
C PHE A 75 5.44 12.08 -3.12
N VAL A 76 6.35 12.93 -2.66
CA VAL A 76 7.47 13.41 -3.47
C VAL A 76 8.56 12.34 -3.44
N CYS A 77 8.80 11.69 -4.56
CA CYS A 77 9.77 10.62 -4.72
C CYS A 77 10.64 10.92 -5.94
N GLU A 78 11.88 11.32 -5.70
CA GLU A 78 12.82 11.61 -6.78
C GLU A 78 13.30 10.32 -7.44
N ASN A 79 13.21 10.24 -8.78
CA ASN A 79 13.82 9.21 -9.62
C ASN A 79 13.45 7.75 -9.25
N ASP A 80 12.18 7.46 -8.94
CA ASP A 80 11.73 6.11 -8.58
C ASP A 80 12.54 5.48 -7.41
N ARG A 81 13.07 6.31 -6.49
CA ARG A 81 13.91 5.83 -5.39
C ARG A 81 13.15 4.84 -4.50
N GLY A 82 13.63 3.60 -4.47
CA GLY A 82 13.02 2.51 -3.70
C GLY A 82 11.73 1.97 -4.31
N VAL A 83 11.30 2.50 -5.47
CA VAL A 83 10.19 1.95 -6.23
C VAL A 83 10.66 0.67 -6.93
N SER A 84 9.84 -0.38 -6.85
CA SER A 84 10.06 -1.58 -7.65
C SER A 84 8.80 -1.90 -8.44
N THR A 85 8.94 -2.04 -9.74
CA THR A 85 7.83 -2.28 -10.68
C THR A 85 7.95 -3.70 -11.20
N ASP A 86 6.88 -4.46 -11.36
CA ASP A 86 6.93 -5.83 -11.92
C ASP A 86 6.73 -5.89 -13.44
N GLY A 87 6.39 -4.77 -14.07
CA GLY A 87 6.11 -4.70 -15.50
C GLY A 87 4.69 -5.11 -15.89
N GLU A 88 3.86 -5.56 -14.93
CA GLU A 88 2.48 -6.00 -15.15
C GLU A 88 1.45 -4.93 -14.75
N GLY A 89 1.88 -3.67 -14.75
CA GLY A 89 1.03 -2.57 -14.30
C GLY A 89 0.91 -2.50 -12.78
N PHE A 90 1.83 -3.10 -12.01
CA PHE A 90 1.92 -2.88 -10.57
C PHE A 90 3.28 -2.35 -10.14
N PHE A 91 3.31 -1.73 -8.97
CA PHE A 91 4.56 -1.30 -8.36
C PHE A 91 4.46 -1.24 -6.84
N TRP A 92 5.57 -1.56 -6.19
CA TRP A 92 5.81 -1.20 -4.81
C TRP A 92 6.45 0.16 -4.72
N THR A 93 5.99 1.00 -3.80
CA THR A 93 6.68 2.23 -3.45
C THR A 93 7.91 1.96 -2.60
N GLY A 94 8.77 2.97 -2.46
CA GLY A 94 9.68 3.04 -1.30
C GLY A 94 8.93 3.16 0.03
N SER A 95 9.69 3.25 1.12
CA SER A 95 9.14 3.32 2.48
C SER A 95 8.65 4.73 2.84
N TRP A 96 7.41 4.81 3.34
CA TRP A 96 6.79 6.05 3.80
C TRP A 96 6.27 5.93 5.23
N VAL A 97 6.69 6.85 6.09
CA VAL A 97 6.15 6.93 7.46
C VAL A 97 4.77 7.61 7.42
N VAL A 98 3.71 6.83 7.57
CA VAL A 98 2.32 7.31 7.67
C VAL A 98 1.57 6.53 8.77
N PRO A 99 0.45 7.04 9.31
CA PRO A 99 -0.36 6.28 10.26
C PRO A 99 -0.96 5.02 9.61
N GLU A 100 -0.76 3.85 10.22
CA GLU A 100 -1.26 2.56 9.70
C GLU A 100 -2.79 2.55 9.57
N ASP A 101 -3.50 3.14 10.53
CA ASP A 101 -4.96 3.24 10.50
C ASP A 101 -5.48 3.96 9.24
N GLU A 102 -4.77 4.99 8.78
CA GLU A 102 -5.16 5.73 7.56
C GLU A 102 -4.87 4.90 6.30
N VAL A 103 -3.83 4.07 6.31
CA VAL A 103 -3.56 3.11 5.22
C VAL A 103 -4.69 2.11 5.12
N ILE A 104 -5.06 1.48 6.25
CA ILE A 104 -6.13 0.48 6.29
C ILE A 104 -7.46 1.07 5.81
N LYS A 105 -7.87 2.23 6.34
CA LYS A 105 -9.11 2.91 5.92
C LYS A 105 -9.09 3.26 4.43
N SER A 106 -7.98 3.82 3.95
CA SER A 106 -7.81 4.19 2.56
C SER A 106 -7.97 2.97 1.65
N MET A 107 -7.29 1.86 1.96
CA MET A 107 -7.36 0.63 1.17
C MET A 107 -8.77 0.04 1.13
N ASN A 108 -9.46 0.00 2.27
CA ASN A 108 -10.84 -0.47 2.36
C ASN A 108 -11.80 0.37 1.51
N ALA A 109 -11.53 1.68 1.40
CA ALA A 109 -12.29 2.59 0.56
C ALA A 109 -11.81 2.64 -0.92
N GLY A 110 -10.82 1.83 -1.30
CA GLY A 110 -10.28 1.80 -2.66
C GLY A 110 -9.35 2.96 -2.99
N GLY A 111 -8.66 3.49 -1.98
CA GLY A 111 -7.76 4.63 -2.08
C GLY A 111 -6.59 4.42 -3.05
N LYS A 112 -6.01 5.55 -3.45
CA LYS A 112 -4.95 5.64 -4.43
C LYS A 112 -3.65 6.16 -3.84
N LEU A 113 -2.57 5.98 -4.58
CA LEU A 113 -1.28 6.57 -4.30
C LEU A 113 -0.73 7.23 -5.56
N ALA A 114 -0.02 8.33 -5.37
CA ALA A 114 0.61 9.12 -6.42
C ALA A 114 2.03 9.51 -6.01
N LEU A 115 3.01 9.20 -6.86
CA LEU A 115 4.41 9.59 -6.75
C LEU A 115 4.71 10.75 -7.70
N HIS A 116 5.34 11.78 -7.16
CA HIS A 116 5.67 13.01 -7.86
C HIS A 116 7.18 13.25 -7.85
N GLY A 117 7.74 13.74 -8.95
CA GLY A 117 9.16 14.16 -8.98
C GLY A 117 9.34 15.46 -8.20
N SER A 118 8.37 16.36 -8.31
CA SER A 118 8.22 17.54 -7.49
C SER A 118 6.75 17.90 -7.28
N ARG A 119 6.45 18.79 -6.34
CA ARG A 119 5.08 19.29 -6.10
C ARG A 119 4.50 20.11 -7.27
N ALA A 120 5.37 20.65 -8.15
CA ALA A 120 4.94 21.38 -9.33
C ALA A 120 4.47 20.44 -10.45
N ASP A 121 4.91 19.18 -10.39
CA ASP A 121 4.66 18.20 -11.43
C ASP A 121 3.44 17.35 -11.10
N ARG A 122 2.77 16.90 -12.17
CA ARG A 122 1.83 15.79 -12.05
C ARG A 122 2.56 14.52 -11.60
N SER A 123 1.82 13.59 -11.03
CA SER A 123 2.40 12.31 -10.66
C SER A 123 2.94 11.60 -11.90
N TYR A 124 4.15 11.06 -11.78
CA TYR A 124 4.75 10.25 -12.84
C TYR A 124 4.39 8.77 -12.67
N ARG A 125 3.94 8.38 -11.47
CA ARG A 125 3.49 7.03 -11.16
C ARG A 125 2.37 7.09 -10.15
N GLN A 126 1.25 6.44 -10.44
CA GLN A 126 0.06 6.51 -9.60
C GLN A 126 -0.79 5.27 -9.80
N GLY A 127 -1.74 5.05 -8.90
CA GLY A 127 -2.70 3.97 -9.06
C GLY A 127 -3.46 3.63 -7.79
N LYS A 128 -4.20 2.53 -7.83
CA LYS A 128 -4.99 2.03 -6.69
C LYS A 128 -4.13 1.22 -5.73
N ILE A 129 -4.21 1.48 -4.44
CA ILE A 129 -3.50 0.69 -3.43
C ILE A 129 -4.18 -0.68 -3.32
N LEU A 130 -3.37 -1.73 -3.44
CA LEU A 130 -3.80 -3.13 -3.33
C LEU A 130 -3.39 -3.76 -2.01
N ASP A 131 -2.19 -3.44 -1.54
CA ASP A 131 -1.66 -3.98 -0.31
C ASP A 131 -0.61 -3.04 0.30
N TYR A 132 -0.20 -3.33 1.53
CA TYR A 132 0.88 -2.62 2.19
C TYR A 132 1.70 -3.56 3.06
N ARG A 133 2.96 -3.19 3.31
CA ARG A 133 3.81 -3.90 4.27
C ARG A 133 4.61 -2.92 5.11
N LYS A 134 4.95 -3.35 6.32
CA LYS A 134 5.92 -2.65 7.17
C LYS A 134 7.31 -2.82 6.53
N SER A 135 7.99 -1.71 6.31
CA SER A 135 9.42 -1.74 6.00
C SER A 135 10.17 -1.79 7.33
N ASP A 136 11.14 -2.68 7.46
CA ASP A 136 12.06 -2.71 8.59
C ASP A 136 13.01 -1.50 8.54
N GLY A 137 12.47 -0.34 8.91
CA GLY A 137 13.27 0.83 9.23
C GLY A 137 13.91 0.63 10.60
N ASP A 138 15.17 1.06 10.72
CA ASP A 138 16.02 0.99 11.92
C ASP A 138 15.21 0.94 13.24
N SER A 139 15.06 -0.28 13.76
CA SER A 139 14.27 -0.65 14.94
C SER A 139 14.70 0.10 16.21
N ALA A 140 15.78 0.87 16.15
CA ALA A 140 16.25 1.75 17.22
C ALA A 140 15.28 2.91 17.52
N LYS A 141 14.39 3.30 16.59
CA LYS A 141 13.39 4.36 16.82
C LYS A 141 11.97 3.85 16.60
N LYS A 142 11.44 3.16 17.62
CA LYS A 142 10.05 2.64 17.79
C LYS A 142 8.88 3.57 17.38
N ARG A 143 9.11 4.83 16.96
CA ARG A 143 8.05 5.81 16.67
C ARG A 143 7.74 6.02 15.19
N ASN A 144 8.57 5.53 14.26
CA ASN A 144 8.41 5.82 12.83
C ASN A 144 8.42 4.54 11.98
N ILE A 145 7.39 3.70 12.11
CA ILE A 145 7.22 2.54 11.23
C ILE A 145 6.96 3.06 9.81
N GLY A 146 7.82 2.66 8.87
CA GLY A 146 7.64 2.95 7.46
C GLY A 146 6.78 1.89 6.78
N PHE A 147 6.02 2.30 5.77
CA PHE A 147 5.16 1.44 4.98
C PHE A 147 5.52 1.53 3.51
N GLU A 148 5.63 0.38 2.87
CA GLU A 148 5.67 0.25 1.41
C GLU A 148 4.28 -0.14 0.92
N PHE A 149 3.87 0.38 -0.24
CA PHE A 149 2.54 0.17 -0.80
C PHE A 149 2.64 -0.58 -2.12
N LEU A 150 1.84 -1.63 -2.28
CA LEU A 150 1.59 -2.25 -3.58
C LEU A 150 0.48 -1.48 -4.27
N VAL A 151 0.75 -1.02 -5.47
CA VAL A 151 -0.15 -0.16 -6.23
C VAL A 151 -0.38 -0.77 -7.60
N ALA A 152 -1.65 -0.91 -7.98
CA ALA A 152 -2.07 -1.17 -9.36
C ALA A 152 -2.00 0.15 -10.12
N ALA A 153 -0.98 0.28 -10.96
CA ALA A 153 -0.71 1.46 -11.76
C ALA A 153 -1.89 1.79 -12.68
N ASP A 154 -2.18 3.07 -12.82
CA ASP A 154 -3.05 3.59 -13.85
C ASP A 154 -2.35 4.72 -14.61
N ASP A 155 -2.81 5.00 -15.83
CA ASP A 155 -2.22 6.01 -16.71
C ASP A 155 -2.88 7.38 -16.56
N VAL A 156 -3.43 7.69 -15.38
CA VAL A 156 -4.12 8.97 -15.11
C VAL A 156 -3.31 9.80 -14.12
N PRO A 157 -2.34 10.61 -14.59
CA PRO A 157 -1.54 11.48 -13.74
C PRO A 157 -2.40 12.39 -12.85
N LEU A 158 -2.13 12.36 -11.55
CA LEU A 158 -2.81 13.14 -10.54
C LEU A 158 -2.04 14.42 -10.24
N ALA A 159 -2.75 15.53 -10.06
CA ALA A 159 -2.16 16.77 -9.63
C ALA A 159 -1.84 16.73 -8.13
N TRP A 160 -0.78 17.41 -7.72
CA TRP A 160 -0.45 17.56 -6.30
C TRP A 160 -1.55 18.37 -5.57
N PRO A 161 -2.05 17.94 -4.41
CA PRO A 161 -3.11 18.65 -3.68
C PRO A 161 -2.54 19.88 -2.95
N GLY A 162 -2.48 21.02 -3.64
CA GLY A 162 -2.28 22.36 -3.04
C GLY A 162 -0.89 22.65 -2.44
N GLY A 163 -0.75 23.83 -1.80
CA GLY A 163 0.53 24.44 -1.40
C GLY A 163 1.16 23.97 -0.09
N GLY A 164 1.01 22.71 0.30
CA GLY A 164 1.67 22.16 1.51
C GLY A 164 3.20 22.16 1.38
N THR A 165 3.93 22.30 2.50
CA THR A 165 5.39 22.49 2.54
C THR A 165 6.23 21.21 2.73
N GLY A 166 5.60 20.04 2.78
CA GLY A 166 6.28 18.75 3.02
C GLY A 166 6.35 17.82 1.81
N GLU A 167 7.10 16.72 1.96
CA GLU A 167 7.24 15.63 0.96
C GLU A 167 5.99 14.74 0.84
N LYS A 168 4.96 15.01 1.65
CA LYS A 168 3.72 14.22 1.72
C LYS A 168 2.50 15.13 1.60
N GLY A 169 1.54 14.72 0.78
CA GLY A 169 0.24 15.32 0.62
C GLY A 169 -0.85 14.26 0.74
N TYR A 170 -2.05 14.67 1.16
CA TYR A 170 -3.18 13.76 1.29
C TYR A 170 -4.43 14.41 0.71
N THR A 171 -5.11 13.69 -0.18
CA THR A 171 -6.46 14.04 -0.64
C THR A 171 -7.44 13.28 0.23
N TRP A 172 -8.33 14.00 0.91
CA TRP A 172 -9.29 13.41 1.86
C TRP A 172 -10.65 13.22 1.20
N ALA A 173 -11.34 12.14 1.56
CA ALA A 173 -12.74 11.92 1.19
C ALA A 173 -13.56 11.49 2.40
N SER A 174 -14.88 11.55 2.23
CA SER A 174 -15.87 11.08 3.19
C SER A 174 -16.67 9.97 2.53
N HIS A 175 -17.11 8.97 3.30
CA HIS A 175 -18.08 8.03 2.77
C HIS A 175 -19.37 8.82 2.48
N ALA A 176 -19.82 8.81 1.22
CA ALA A 176 -21.13 9.35 0.92
C ALA A 176 -22.15 8.56 1.76
N GLN A 177 -22.78 9.23 2.73
CA GLN A 177 -23.96 8.68 3.38
C GLN A 177 -25.05 8.62 2.32
N SER A 178 -25.28 7.43 1.77
CA SER A 178 -26.50 7.17 1.00
C SER A 178 -27.68 7.51 1.90
N LYS A 179 -28.43 8.56 1.54
CA LYS A 179 -29.73 8.86 2.12
C LYS A 179 -30.76 7.83 1.69
#